data_AF-A0ABD0YEP0-F1
#
_entry.id   AF-A0ABD0YEP0-F1
#
_cell.length_a   1.000
_cell.length_b   1.000
_cell.length_c   1.000
_cell.angle_alpha   90.00
_cell.angle_beta   90.00
_cell.angle_gamma   90.00
#
_symmetry.space_group_name_H-M   'P 1'
#
loop_
_entity.id
_entity.type
_entity.pdbx_description
1 polymer ?
#
loop_
_entity_poly.entity_id
_entity_poly.type
_entity_poly.pdbx_seq_one_letter_code
_entity_poly.pdbx_strand_id
1 'polypeptide(L)'
;MAKEKILSFPVIYVFHVWILCLDTKLVPFHPAGPTPGIPLDMVPDSVDDMYEGCNERMNEKVKEYLKNELNMDNNFKEAWNKPVSPEKLNLGEQDSLTEDHLKAIYTYTNNVHVVFKEFNTAVRTKGNDYKTSSFMPCITSLTD
;
A
#
# COMPACT_ATOMS: atom_id res chain seq x y z
N MET A 1 -17.81 66.69 28.99
CA MET A 1 -17.12 66.22 27.77
C MET A 1 -15.64 66.22 28.10
N ALA A 2 -14.87 65.14 28.11
CA ALA A 2 -14.92 63.88 27.37
C ALA A 2 -14.63 62.69 28.33
N LYS A 3 -15.15 61.50 28.00
CA LYS A 3 -14.85 60.28 28.75
C LYS A 3 -13.54 59.69 28.24
N GLU A 4 -12.58 59.61 29.16
CA GLU A 4 -11.34 58.86 29.14
C GLU A 4 -11.44 57.52 28.37
N LYS A 5 -10.52 57.28 27.43
CA LYS A 5 -10.23 55.93 26.92
C LYS A 5 -8.80 55.57 27.30
N ILE A 6 -8.59 55.28 28.58
CA ILE A 6 -7.38 54.60 29.05
C ILE A 6 -7.52 53.14 28.60
N LEU A 7 -7.03 52.83 27.40
CA LEU A 7 -6.75 51.46 27.02
C LEU A 7 -5.61 50.99 27.93
N SER A 8 -5.91 50.20 28.96
CA SER A 8 -4.88 49.78 29.90
C SER A 8 -3.83 48.95 29.15
N PHE A 9 -2.58 49.40 29.22
CA PHE A 9 -1.39 48.74 28.68
C PHE A 9 -1.37 47.19 28.75
N PRO A 10 -1.83 46.50 29.81
CA PRO A 10 -1.84 45.04 29.84
C PRO A 10 -2.74 44.39 28.78
N VAL A 11 -3.84 45.05 28.38
CA VAL A 11 -4.76 44.49 27.37
C VAL A 11 -4.10 44.54 25.99
N ILE A 12 -3.43 45.65 25.64
CA ILE A 12 -2.68 45.75 24.37
C ILE A 12 -1.50 44.78 24.36
N TYR A 13 -0.82 44.61 25.50
CA TYR A 13 0.30 43.69 25.63
C TYR A 13 -0.11 42.23 25.38
N VAL A 14 -1.25 41.79 25.92
CA VAL A 14 -1.78 40.43 25.67
C VAL A 14 -2.13 40.23 24.19
N PHE A 15 -2.73 41.22 23.52
CA PHE A 15 -3.01 41.14 22.09
C PHE A 15 -1.74 41.15 21.23
N HIS A 16 -0.70 41.89 21.61
CA HIS A 16 0.59 41.86 20.90
C HIS A 16 1.35 40.55 21.09
N VAL A 17 1.30 39.95 22.28
CA VAL A 17 1.89 38.62 22.52
C VAL A 17 1.14 37.54 21.71
N TRP A 18 -0.18 37.64 21.56
CA TRP A 18 -0.97 36.72 20.72
C TRP A 18 -0.66 36.84 19.23
N ILE A 19 -0.44 38.06 18.72
CA ILE A 19 -0.08 38.29 17.31
C ILE A 19 1.37 37.84 17.01
N LEU A 20 2.29 37.99 17.96
CA LEU A 20 3.69 37.53 17.80
C LEU A 20 3.86 36.00 17.88
N CYS A 21 2.91 35.26 18.47
CA CYS A 21 2.90 33.80 18.42
C CYS A 21 2.36 33.23 17.10
N LEU A 22 1.76 34.05 16.23
CA LEU A 22 1.18 33.59 14.96
C LEU A 22 2.20 33.52 13.80
N ASP A 23 3.44 33.98 14.00
CA ASP A 23 4.50 33.93 12.99
C ASP A 23 5.77 33.25 13.53
N THR A 24 5.84 31.92 13.45
CA THR A 24 7.02 31.13 13.00
C THR A 24 6.83 29.63 13.24
N LYS A 25 5.84 29.06 12.56
CA LYS A 25 6.02 27.73 11.98
C LYS A 25 5.67 27.82 10.50
N LEU A 26 6.39 28.70 9.78
CA LEU A 26 6.78 28.34 8.43
C LEU A 26 7.65 27.09 8.60
N VAL A 27 7.00 25.92 8.60
CA VAL A 27 7.68 24.70 8.18
C VAL A 27 8.33 25.12 6.87
N PRO A 28 9.67 25.11 6.75
CA PRO A 28 10.26 25.37 5.47
C PRO A 28 9.65 24.32 4.56
N PHE A 29 8.73 24.75 3.70
CA PHE A 29 8.43 24.04 2.49
C PHE A 29 9.76 24.08 1.77
N HIS A 30 10.59 23.08 2.05
CA HIS A 30 11.55 22.64 1.07
C HIS A 30 10.62 22.17 -0.05
N PRO A 31 10.43 22.92 -1.16
CA PRO A 31 10.09 22.21 -2.37
C PRO A 31 11.17 21.15 -2.44
N ALA A 32 10.79 19.88 -2.39
CA ALA A 32 11.72 18.83 -2.75
C ALA A 32 12.27 19.30 -4.10
N GLY A 33 13.53 19.76 -4.10
CA GLY A 33 14.24 19.98 -5.36
C GLY A 33 14.07 18.69 -6.14
N PRO A 34 13.95 18.74 -7.48
CA PRO A 34 13.58 17.58 -8.24
C PRO A 34 14.55 16.46 -7.89
N THR A 35 14.09 15.52 -7.05
CA THR A 35 14.53 14.15 -7.16
C THR A 35 14.33 13.85 -8.65
N PRO A 36 15.22 13.09 -9.30
CA PRO A 36 14.88 12.52 -10.58
C PRO A 36 13.61 11.70 -10.34
N GLY A 37 12.46 12.36 -10.50
CA GLY A 37 11.17 11.84 -10.08
C GLY A 37 10.90 10.71 -11.04
N ILE A 38 10.48 9.56 -10.52
CA ILE A 38 9.95 8.52 -11.38
C ILE A 38 8.70 9.14 -12.02
N PRO A 39 8.70 9.45 -13.34
CA PRO A 39 7.54 10.04 -13.96
C PRO A 39 6.39 9.04 -13.88
N LEU A 40 5.19 9.54 -13.60
CA LEU A 40 3.98 8.71 -13.68
C LEU A 40 3.68 8.43 -15.15
N ASP A 41 3.43 7.17 -15.48
CA ASP A 41 3.03 6.71 -16.80
C ASP A 41 1.93 5.64 -16.69
N MET A 42 1.53 5.07 -17.82
CA MET A 42 0.52 4.01 -17.88
C MET A 42 1.07 2.62 -17.55
N VAL A 43 2.37 2.50 -17.23
CA VAL A 43 3.07 1.24 -16.93
C VAL A 43 2.70 0.10 -17.90
N PRO A 44 2.96 0.24 -19.22
CA PRO A 44 2.51 -0.74 -20.22
C PRO A 44 3.11 -2.15 -20.04
N ASP A 45 4.18 -2.26 -19.27
CA ASP A 45 4.84 -3.52 -18.93
C ASP A 45 4.38 -4.07 -17.56
N SER A 46 3.31 -3.54 -16.96
CA SER A 46 2.74 -4.12 -15.73
C SER A 46 1.81 -5.31 -15.99
N VAL A 47 1.65 -6.15 -14.97
CA VAL A 47 0.59 -7.16 -14.91
C VAL A 47 -0.62 -6.56 -14.19
N ASP A 48 -1.68 -6.23 -14.92
CA ASP A 48 -2.86 -5.51 -14.43
C ASP A 48 -4.19 -6.22 -14.75
N ASP A 49 -4.15 -7.55 -14.89
CA ASP A 49 -5.33 -8.37 -15.18
C ASP A 49 -6.42 -8.24 -14.10
N MET A 50 -7.62 -7.87 -14.54
CA MET A 50 -8.81 -7.78 -13.70
C MET A 50 -9.60 -9.10 -13.62
N TYR A 51 -9.17 -10.14 -14.36
CA TYR A 51 -9.79 -11.47 -14.47
C TYR A 51 -11.27 -11.50 -14.92
N GLU A 52 -11.83 -10.36 -15.34
CA GLU A 52 -13.23 -10.25 -15.78
C GLU A 52 -13.57 -11.26 -16.88
N GLY A 53 -14.59 -12.08 -16.62
CA GLY A 53 -15.04 -13.12 -17.55
C GLY A 53 -14.19 -14.41 -17.56
N CYS A 54 -13.15 -14.53 -16.73
CA CYS A 54 -12.34 -15.74 -16.60
C CYS A 54 -12.10 -16.23 -15.16
N ASN A 55 -12.72 -15.59 -14.15
CA ASN A 55 -12.63 -15.92 -12.72
C ASN A 55 -12.71 -17.44 -12.41
N GLU A 56 -13.69 -18.16 -12.96
CA GLU A 56 -13.84 -19.60 -12.67
C GLU A 56 -12.63 -20.41 -13.17
N ARG A 57 -12.16 -20.11 -14.39
CA ARG A 57 -10.99 -20.77 -14.98
C ARG A 57 -9.72 -20.42 -14.23
N MET A 58 -9.60 -19.19 -13.72
CA MET A 58 -8.45 -18.81 -12.91
C MET A 58 -8.46 -19.43 -11.52
N ASN A 59 -9.63 -19.57 -10.89
CA ASN A 59 -9.77 -20.30 -9.63
C ASN A 59 -9.31 -21.77 -9.71
N GLU A 60 -9.40 -22.40 -10.88
CA GLU A 60 -8.85 -23.73 -11.10
C GLU A 60 -7.32 -23.70 -11.27
N LYS A 61 -6.82 -22.76 -12.09
CA LYS A 61 -5.39 -22.64 -12.41
C LYS A 61 -4.53 -22.12 -11.26
N VAL A 62 -5.03 -21.20 -10.44
CA VAL A 62 -4.31 -20.61 -9.30
C VAL A 62 -3.81 -21.70 -8.35
N LYS A 63 -4.55 -22.79 -8.18
CA LYS A 63 -4.14 -23.92 -7.33
C LYS A 63 -2.88 -24.61 -7.85
N GLU A 64 -2.76 -24.74 -9.16
CA GLU A 64 -1.57 -25.31 -9.80
C GLU A 64 -0.38 -24.35 -9.70
N TYR A 65 -0.61 -23.06 -9.99
CA TYR A 65 0.42 -22.03 -9.94
C TYR A 65 0.98 -21.85 -8.53
N LEU A 66 0.09 -21.68 -7.54
CA LEU A 66 0.46 -21.58 -6.13
C LEU A 66 1.31 -22.77 -5.68
N LYS A 67 0.93 -24.00 -6.07
CA LYS A 67 1.72 -25.19 -5.73
C LYS A 67 3.13 -25.12 -6.32
N ASN A 68 3.28 -24.65 -7.56
CA ASN A 68 4.58 -24.52 -8.21
C ASN A 68 5.43 -23.44 -7.53
N GLU A 69 4.86 -22.28 -7.22
CA GLU A 69 5.57 -21.19 -6.51
C GLU A 69 6.06 -21.60 -5.14
N LEU A 70 5.20 -22.27 -4.35
CA LEU A 70 5.56 -22.78 -3.03
C LEU A 70 6.70 -23.81 -3.08
N ASN A 71 6.94 -24.45 -4.23
CA ASN A 71 8.07 -25.35 -4.43
C ASN A 71 9.33 -24.63 -4.93
N MET A 72 9.16 -23.50 -5.61
CA MET A 72 10.27 -22.73 -6.19
C MET A 72 10.88 -21.74 -5.20
N ASP A 73 10.09 -21.18 -4.29
CA ASP A 73 10.53 -20.14 -3.36
C ASP A 73 10.23 -20.50 -1.91
N ASN A 74 11.30 -20.73 -1.14
CA ASN A 74 11.22 -21.06 0.28
C ASN A 74 10.75 -19.87 1.14
N ASN A 75 11.10 -18.64 0.78
CA ASN A 75 10.68 -17.45 1.51
C ASN A 75 9.18 -17.23 1.32
N PHE A 76 8.71 -17.34 0.09
CA PHE A 76 7.27 -17.31 -0.21
C PHE A 76 6.54 -18.43 0.51
N LYS A 77 7.07 -19.67 0.46
CA LYS A 77 6.49 -20.81 1.17
C LYS A 77 6.39 -20.58 2.67
N GLU A 78 7.41 -20.03 3.31
CA GLU A 78 7.37 -19.76 4.74
C GLU A 78 6.38 -18.63 5.08
N ALA A 79 6.30 -17.59 4.24
CA ALA A 79 5.33 -16.50 4.39
C ALA A 79 3.88 -17.01 4.26
N TRP A 80 3.61 -17.81 3.23
CA TRP A 80 2.30 -18.36 2.91
C TRP A 80 1.76 -19.32 3.98
N ASN A 81 2.64 -20.12 4.59
CA ASN A 81 2.26 -21.10 5.61
C ASN A 81 2.07 -20.50 7.02
N LYS A 82 2.16 -19.17 7.18
CA LYS A 82 1.88 -18.55 8.48
C LYS A 82 0.37 -18.64 8.78
N PRO A 83 0.01 -18.91 10.05
CA PRO A 83 -1.39 -18.95 10.44
C PRO A 83 -2.01 -17.55 10.35
N VAL A 84 -3.06 -17.41 9.55
CA VAL A 84 -3.83 -16.18 9.36
C VAL A 84 -5.22 -16.33 9.97
N SER A 85 -5.78 -15.22 10.45
CA SER A 85 -7.19 -15.12 10.82
C SER A 85 -7.72 -13.73 10.43
N PRO A 86 -9.03 -13.55 10.22
CA PRO A 86 -9.61 -12.25 9.89
C PRO A 86 -9.25 -11.16 10.91
N GLU A 87 -9.20 -11.52 12.21
CA GLU A 87 -8.86 -10.60 13.30
C GLU A 87 -7.43 -10.07 13.17
N LYS A 88 -6.48 -10.89 12.72
CA LYS A 88 -5.09 -10.46 12.48
C LYS A 88 -4.97 -9.44 11.36
N LEU A 89 -5.93 -9.43 10.43
CA LEU A 89 -5.98 -8.51 9.30
C LEU A 89 -6.90 -7.31 9.56
N ASN A 90 -7.52 -7.21 10.75
CA ASN A 90 -8.56 -6.24 11.07
C ASN A 90 -9.73 -6.26 10.05
N LEU A 91 -10.00 -7.43 9.48
CA LEU A 91 -11.14 -7.65 8.59
C LEU A 91 -12.36 -8.00 9.46
N GLY A 92 -13.50 -7.37 9.21
CA GLY A 92 -14.77 -7.77 9.83
C GLY A 92 -15.23 -9.16 9.37
N GLU A 93 -16.33 -9.67 9.91
CA GLU A 93 -17.04 -10.81 9.31
C GLU A 93 -17.41 -10.42 7.87
N GLN A 94 -16.64 -10.92 6.90
CA GLN A 94 -16.94 -10.80 5.49
C GLN A 94 -17.32 -12.18 4.96
N ASP A 95 -18.52 -12.27 4.40
CA ASP A 95 -19.13 -13.51 3.92
C ASP A 95 -18.45 -14.11 2.66
N SER A 96 -17.30 -13.58 2.21
CA SER A 96 -16.74 -13.90 0.89
C SER A 96 -15.24 -14.15 0.83
N LEU A 97 -14.47 -14.03 1.93
CA LEU A 97 -13.03 -14.30 1.89
C LEU A 97 -12.72 -15.75 2.23
N THR A 98 -12.06 -16.44 1.30
CA THR A 98 -11.53 -17.79 1.54
C THR A 98 -10.27 -17.72 2.39
N GLU A 99 -9.85 -18.86 2.95
CA GLU A 99 -8.57 -18.97 3.66
C GLU A 99 -7.39 -18.54 2.77
N ASP A 100 -7.43 -18.86 1.48
CA ASP A 100 -6.37 -18.50 0.53
C ASP A 100 -6.35 -16.99 0.25
N HIS A 101 -7.50 -16.31 0.22
CA HIS A 101 -7.55 -14.84 0.13
C HIS A 101 -6.91 -14.20 1.37
N LEU A 102 -7.23 -14.71 2.57
CA LEU A 102 -6.63 -14.22 3.81
C LEU A 102 -5.11 -14.43 3.82
N LYS A 103 -4.63 -15.61 3.38
CA LYS A 103 -3.19 -15.90 3.28
C LYS A 103 -2.49 -14.99 2.28
N ALA A 104 -3.12 -14.69 1.15
CA ALA A 104 -2.58 -13.78 0.16
C ALA A 104 -2.37 -12.38 0.73
N ILE A 105 -3.42 -11.81 1.34
CA ILE A 105 -3.37 -10.49 1.97
C ILE A 105 -2.31 -10.47 3.08
N TYR A 106 -2.29 -11.50 3.94
CA TYR A 106 -1.32 -11.59 5.03
C TYR A 106 0.11 -11.71 4.51
N THR A 107 0.34 -12.54 3.49
CA THR A 107 1.66 -12.74 2.87
C THR A 107 2.16 -11.45 2.23
N TYR A 108 1.28 -10.66 1.61
CA TYR A 108 1.61 -9.37 1.01
C TYR A 108 1.93 -8.29 2.07
N THR A 109 1.17 -8.25 3.15
CA THR A 109 1.25 -7.17 4.16
C THR A 109 2.24 -7.45 5.28
N ASN A 110 2.59 -8.71 5.52
CA ASN A 110 3.45 -9.10 6.63
C ASN A 110 4.95 -8.90 6.29
N ASN A 111 5.72 -8.43 7.26
CA ASN A 111 7.14 -8.08 7.10
C ASN A 111 8.10 -9.26 7.34
N VAL A 112 7.62 -10.50 7.40
CA VAL A 112 8.48 -11.67 7.67
C VAL A 112 9.48 -11.91 6.54
N HIS A 113 9.07 -11.63 5.29
CA HIS A 113 9.88 -11.86 4.09
C HIS A 113 9.74 -10.71 3.11
N VAL A 114 10.64 -10.63 2.12
CA VAL A 114 10.65 -9.57 1.08
C VAL A 114 9.58 -9.76 -0.01
N VAL A 115 8.54 -10.57 0.24
CA VAL A 115 7.50 -10.93 -0.76
C VAL A 115 6.86 -9.69 -1.36
N PHE A 116 6.44 -8.72 -0.54
CA PHE A 116 5.89 -7.45 -1.01
C PHE A 116 6.77 -6.76 -2.06
N LYS A 117 8.07 -6.70 -1.81
CA LYS A 117 9.04 -6.00 -2.66
C LYS A 117 9.25 -6.74 -3.97
N GLU A 118 9.43 -8.06 -3.91
CA GLU A 118 9.67 -8.89 -5.07
C GLU A 118 8.43 -8.99 -5.96
N PHE A 119 7.26 -9.17 -5.35
CA PHE A 119 5.96 -9.14 -6.03
C PHE A 119 5.75 -7.79 -6.73
N ASN A 120 5.85 -6.67 -6.04
CA ASN A 120 5.60 -5.35 -6.66
C ASN A 120 6.61 -5.04 -7.77
N THR A 121 7.85 -5.54 -7.66
CA THR A 121 8.84 -5.41 -8.72
C THR A 121 8.43 -6.24 -9.94
N ALA A 122 8.04 -7.50 -9.74
CA ALA A 122 7.61 -8.39 -10.81
C ALA A 122 6.35 -7.85 -11.51
N VAL A 123 5.31 -7.48 -10.76
CA VAL A 123 4.09 -6.87 -11.30
C VAL A 123 4.40 -5.65 -12.17
N ARG A 124 5.34 -4.81 -11.73
CA ARG A 124 5.64 -3.53 -12.40
C ARG A 124 6.44 -3.68 -13.69
N THR A 125 7.25 -4.73 -13.84
CA THR A 125 8.25 -4.79 -14.93
C THR A 125 8.14 -6.00 -15.85
N LYS A 126 7.33 -7.01 -15.50
CA LYS A 126 7.34 -8.32 -16.17
C LYS A 126 6.04 -8.66 -16.90
N GLY A 127 5.24 -7.67 -17.29
CA GLY A 127 4.01 -7.87 -18.08
C GLY A 127 4.24 -8.61 -19.40
N ASN A 128 5.40 -8.44 -20.02
CA ASN A 128 5.77 -9.22 -21.22
C ASN A 128 6.08 -10.69 -20.90
N ASP A 129 6.72 -10.96 -19.75
CA ASP A 129 7.03 -12.32 -19.30
C ASP A 129 5.78 -13.05 -18.82
N TYR A 130 4.79 -12.32 -18.27
CA TYR A 130 3.50 -12.85 -17.80
C TYR A 130 2.76 -13.67 -18.87
N LYS A 131 2.91 -13.29 -20.14
CA LYS A 131 2.31 -14.01 -21.28
C LYS A 131 3.01 -15.33 -21.59
N THR A 132 4.14 -15.62 -20.93
CA THR A 132 4.96 -16.82 -21.14
C THR A 132 4.88 -17.75 -19.92
N SER A 133 5.03 -19.06 -20.15
CA SER A 133 4.86 -20.10 -19.11
C SER A 133 5.91 -20.08 -17.98
N SER A 134 6.83 -19.12 -17.97
CA SER A 134 7.92 -19.01 -16.99
C SER A 134 7.67 -17.92 -15.94
N PHE A 135 6.55 -17.21 -16.03
CA PHE A 135 6.25 -16.17 -15.05
C PHE A 135 5.91 -16.80 -13.71
N MET A 136 6.74 -16.49 -12.72
CA MET A 136 6.61 -16.90 -11.32
C MET A 136 5.62 -15.94 -10.66
N PRO A 137 4.36 -16.35 -10.48
CA PRO A 137 3.32 -15.42 -10.12
C PRO A 137 3.11 -15.49 -8.61
N CYS A 138 3.64 -14.59 -7.80
CA CYS A 138 3.01 -14.36 -6.48
C CYS A 138 1.53 -13.83 -6.62
N ILE A 139 0.85 -14.11 -7.74
CA ILE A 139 -0.16 -13.32 -8.42
C ILE A 139 -1.27 -14.25 -8.88
N THR A 140 -2.36 -14.29 -8.13
CA THR A 140 -3.72 -14.61 -8.60
C THR A 140 -4.68 -14.50 -7.42
N SER A 141 -4.22 -14.79 -6.19
CA SER A 141 -5.05 -14.75 -4.97
C SER A 141 -5.28 -13.37 -4.35
N LEU A 142 -4.67 -12.29 -4.87
CA LEU A 142 -4.89 -10.91 -4.35
C LEU A 142 -5.99 -10.15 -5.08
N THR A 143 -6.42 -10.64 -6.24
CA THR A 143 -7.31 -9.95 -7.18
C THR A 143 -8.62 -10.69 -7.44
N ASP A 144 -8.71 -11.95 -7.00
CA ASP A 144 -9.94 -12.76 -7.00
C ASP A 144 -10.82 -12.45 -5.77
#